data_AF-A0A059F4C9-F1
#
_entry.id   AF-A0A059F4C9-F1
#
_cell.length_a   1.000
_cell.length_b   1.000
_cell.length_c   1.000
_cell.angle_alpha   90.00
_cell.angle_beta   90.00
_cell.angle_gamma   90.00
#
_symmetry.space_group_name_H-M   'P 1'
#
loop_
_entity.id
_entity.type
_entity.pdbx_description
1 polymer ?
#
loop_
_entity_poly.entity_id
_entity_poly.type
_entity_poly.pdbx_seq_one_letter_code
_entity_poly.pdbx_strand_id
1 'polypeptide(L)'
;MCSVQKIFFFKRKVFFRDFKIDLKSEMLTIIKYSYRQQKYQINQSMDYVVKTIKKVIDKLVDLMPQTDFSSNKLEGLGNIVQVDETMLSFKYKSHRGR
;
A
#
# COMPACT_ATOMS: atom_id res chain seq x y z
N MET A 1 7.83 19.14 6.62
CA MET A 1 6.61 19.12 7.46
C MET A 1 5.53 18.38 6.70
N CYS A 2 5.06 17.27 7.26
CA CYS A 2 4.03 16.43 6.65
C CYS A 2 2.68 17.15 6.81
N SER A 3 2.33 17.96 5.81
CA SER A 3 1.05 18.66 5.77
C SER A 3 -0.05 17.64 5.56
N VAL A 4 -0.63 17.21 6.69
CA VAL A 4 -1.99 16.74 6.87
C VAL A 4 -2.53 16.02 5.64
N GLN A 5 -2.35 14.70 5.63
CA GLN A 5 -3.15 13.79 4.81
C GLN A 5 -4.59 14.27 4.85
N LYS A 6 -5.04 14.91 3.77
CA LYS A 6 -6.44 15.27 3.56
C LYS A 6 -7.20 13.98 3.75
N ILE A 7 -7.86 13.86 4.89
CA ILE A 7 -8.81 12.80 5.22
C ILE A 7 -9.74 12.75 4.02
N PHE A 8 -9.53 11.74 3.18
CA PHE A 8 -10.26 11.57 1.94
C PHE A 8 -11.67 11.21 2.38
N PHE A 9 -12.50 12.24 2.49
CA PHE A 9 -13.89 12.12 2.84
C PHE A 9 -14.47 11.04 1.93
N PHE A 10 -15.01 9.98 2.54
CA PHE A 10 -15.84 8.96 1.91
C PHE A 10 -17.07 9.64 1.27
N LYS A 11 -16.84 10.37 0.18
CA LYS A 11 -17.87 11.08 -0.56
C LYS A 11 -18.57 10.02 -1.38
N ARG A 12 -19.63 9.52 -0.76
CA ARG A 12 -20.63 8.52 -1.16
C ARG A 12 -20.50 7.25 -0.35
N LYS A 13 -21.54 7.01 0.46
CA LYS A 13 -21.88 5.79 1.21
C LYS A 13 -21.97 4.50 0.35
N VAL A 14 -21.24 4.38 -0.77
CA VAL A 14 -21.41 3.32 -1.79
C VAL A 14 -20.37 2.22 -1.63
N PHE A 15 -19.20 2.52 -1.04
CA PHE A 15 -18.13 1.53 -0.93
C PHE A 15 -18.59 0.23 -0.26
N PHE A 16 -19.18 0.31 0.94
CA PHE A 16 -19.66 -0.83 1.74
C PHE A 16 -21.02 -1.41 1.29
N ARG A 17 -21.63 -0.88 0.23
CA ARG A 17 -22.96 -1.36 -0.23
C ARG A 17 -22.89 -2.39 -1.35
N ASP A 18 -21.74 -2.59 -1.96
CA ASP A 18 -21.61 -3.43 -3.16
C ASP A 18 -21.07 -4.83 -2.86
N PHE A 19 -20.81 -5.17 -1.60
CA PHE A 19 -20.33 -6.49 -1.22
C PHE A 19 -21.39 -7.30 -0.47
N LYS A 20 -21.36 -8.62 -0.67
CA LYS A 20 -22.24 -9.59 0.00
C LYS A 20 -21.57 -10.15 1.26
N ILE A 21 -20.86 -9.31 2.01
CA ILE A 21 -20.11 -9.74 3.20
C ILE A 21 -20.45 -8.84 4.37
N ASP A 22 -20.24 -9.36 5.59
CA ASP A 22 -20.53 -8.58 6.79
C ASP A 22 -19.59 -7.37 6.89
N LEU A 23 -20.13 -6.24 7.33
CA LEU A 23 -19.36 -5.01 7.55
C LEU A 23 -18.13 -5.25 8.44
N LYS A 24 -18.25 -6.10 9.47
CA LYS A 24 -17.13 -6.50 10.33
C LYS A 24 -15.95 -7.04 9.52
N SER A 25 -16.24 -7.90 8.56
CA SER A 25 -15.27 -8.61 7.73
C SER A 25 -14.67 -7.69 6.66
N GLU A 26 -15.47 -6.77 6.12
CA GLU A 26 -14.98 -5.67 5.28
C GLU A 26 -13.97 -4.82 6.02
N MET A 27 -14.34 -4.32 7.20
CA MET A 27 -13.48 -3.47 8.02
C MET A 27 -12.19 -4.20 8.41
N LEU A 28 -12.29 -5.47 8.80
CA LEU A 28 -11.11 -6.27 9.15
C LEU A 28 -10.17 -6.48 7.96
N THR A 29 -10.72 -6.72 6.75
CA THR A 29 -9.93 -6.84 5.52
C THR A 29 -9.16 -5.55 5.22
N ILE A 30 -9.86 -4.40 5.34
CA ILE A 30 -9.26 -3.08 5.12
C ILE A 30 -8.15 -2.83 6.14
N ILE A 31 -8.40 -3.05 7.44
CA ILE A 31 -7.40 -2.85 8.51
C ILE A 31 -6.16 -3.71 8.27
N LYS A 32 -6.34 -5.01 7.99
CA LYS A 32 -5.24 -5.95 7.70
C LYS A 32 -4.43 -5.51 6.48
N TYR A 33 -5.11 -5.07 5.43
CA TYR A 33 -4.48 -4.54 4.23
C TYR A 33 -3.72 -3.23 4.50
N SER A 34 -4.29 -2.30 5.26
CA SER A 34 -3.66 -1.05 5.68
C SER A 34 -2.41 -1.28 6.52
N TYR A 35 -2.37 -2.35 7.32
CA TYR A 35 -1.18 -2.79 8.06
C TYR A 35 -0.11 -3.45 7.17
N ARG A 36 -0.27 -3.40 5.84
CA ARG A 36 0.65 -3.98 4.85
C ARG A 36 0.87 -5.49 5.04
N GLN A 37 -0.11 -6.19 5.58
CA GLN A 37 -0.04 -7.65 5.65
C GLN A 37 0.00 -8.26 4.24
N GLN A 38 0.72 -9.37 4.09
CA GLN A 38 0.80 -10.07 2.82
C GLN A 38 -0.58 -10.60 2.41
N LYS A 39 -0.95 -10.45 1.14
CA LYS A 39 -2.28 -10.88 0.62
C LYS A 39 -2.61 -12.33 0.96
N TYR A 40 -1.62 -13.22 0.92
CA TYR A 40 -1.76 -14.62 1.31
C TYR A 40 -2.19 -14.78 2.78
N GLN A 41 -1.56 -14.06 3.71
CA GLN A 41 -1.89 -14.11 5.13
C GLN A 41 -3.28 -13.51 5.42
N ILE A 42 -3.66 -12.46 4.68
CA ILE A 42 -5.01 -11.90 4.77
C ILE A 42 -6.03 -12.95 4.31
N ASN A 43 -5.80 -13.62 3.18
CA ASN A 43 -6.68 -14.65 2.65
C ASN A 43 -6.86 -15.84 3.61
N GLN A 44 -5.79 -16.26 4.29
CA GLN A 44 -5.86 -17.37 5.25
C GLN A 44 -6.57 -17.03 6.55
N SER A 45 -6.55 -15.76 6.94
CA SER A 45 -7.06 -15.31 8.23
C SER A 45 -8.50 -14.75 8.16
N MET A 46 -9.17 -14.92 7.02
CA MET A 46 -10.51 -14.41 6.76
C MET A 46 -11.41 -15.57 6.33
N ASP A 47 -12.64 -15.62 6.84
CA ASP A 47 -13.60 -16.69 6.55
C ASP A 47 -14.27 -16.57 5.16
N TYR A 48 -13.78 -15.67 4.32
CA TYR A 48 -14.39 -15.32 3.03
C TYR A 48 -13.57 -15.81 1.86
N VAL A 49 -14.26 -16.12 0.76
CA VAL A 49 -13.62 -16.51 -0.49
C VAL A 49 -12.63 -15.43 -0.93
N VAL A 50 -11.43 -15.86 -1.32
CA VAL A 50 -10.32 -15.01 -1.79
C VAL A 50 -10.77 -13.99 -2.85
N LYS A 51 -11.68 -14.38 -3.74
CA LYS A 51 -12.25 -13.50 -4.77
C LYS A 51 -12.97 -12.29 -4.17
N THR A 52 -13.67 -12.47 -3.05
CA THR A 52 -14.39 -11.40 -2.37
C THR A 52 -13.45 -10.47 -1.61
N ILE A 53 -12.46 -11.03 -0.91
CA ILE A 53 -11.40 -10.26 -0.25
C ILE A 53 -10.66 -9.39 -1.28
N LYS A 54 -10.30 -9.99 -2.43
CA LYS A 54 -9.66 -9.28 -3.53
C LYS A 54 -10.51 -8.11 -4.03
N LYS A 55 -11.83 -8.31 -4.23
CA LYS A 55 -12.73 -7.22 -4.66
C LYS A 55 -12.74 -6.04 -3.67
N VAL A 56 -12.72 -6.32 -2.37
CA VAL A 56 -12.68 -5.26 -1.34
C VAL A 56 -11.38 -4.46 -1.45
N ILE A 57 -10.25 -5.16 -1.57
CA ILE A 57 -8.92 -4.53 -1.71
C ILE A 57 -8.82 -3.76 -3.02
N ASP A 58 -9.22 -4.33 -4.15
CA ASP A 58 -9.14 -3.69 -5.46
C ASP A 58 -9.98 -2.39 -5.47
N LYS A 59 -11.21 -2.44 -4.96
CA LYS A 59 -12.05 -1.25 -4.83
C LYS A 59 -11.47 -0.20 -3.88
N LEU A 60 -10.78 -0.63 -2.82
CA LEU A 60 -10.08 0.28 -1.91
C LEU A 60 -8.93 0.98 -2.63
N VAL A 61 -8.13 0.24 -3.40
CA VAL A 61 -7.00 0.78 -4.20
C VAL A 61 -7.50 1.71 -5.29
N ASP A 62 -8.58 1.38 -5.99
CA ASP A 62 -9.18 2.24 -7.02
C ASP A 62 -9.66 3.59 -6.47
N LEU A 63 -10.02 3.65 -5.18
CA LEU A 63 -10.40 4.88 -4.49
C LEU A 63 -9.20 5.68 -3.98
N MET A 64 -8.01 5.07 -3.87
CA MET A 64 -6.83 5.80 -3.46
C MET A 64 -6.43 6.77 -4.58
N PRO A 65 -6.18 8.06 -4.27
CA PRO A 65 -5.66 8.97 -5.27
C PRO A 65 -4.33 8.42 -5.78
N GLN A 66 -4.04 8.62 -7.07
CA GLN A 66 -2.69 8.36 -7.56
C GLN A 66 -1.71 9.18 -6.73
N THR A 67 -0.81 8.48 -6.05
CA THR A 67 0.21 9.12 -5.24
C THR A 67 1.14 9.88 -6.19
N ASP A 68 1.06 11.20 -6.16
CA ASP A 68 2.02 12.03 -6.85
C ASP A 68 3.34 12.02 -6.07
N PHE A 69 4.34 11.33 -6.62
CA PHE A 69 5.69 11.31 -6.08
C PHE A 69 6.56 12.44 -6.63
N SER A 70 6.02 13.37 -7.42
CA SER A 70 6.75 14.52 -7.97
C SER A 70 7.46 15.33 -6.87
N SER A 71 6.83 15.45 -5.69
CA SER A 71 7.38 16.13 -4.51
C SER A 71 8.12 15.21 -3.55
N ASN A 72 8.23 13.91 -3.86
CA ASN A 72 8.79 12.86 -3.00
C ASN A 72 10.05 12.25 -3.63
N LYS A 73 10.82 13.08 -4.34
CA LYS A 73 12.22 12.78 -4.67
C LYS A 73 12.99 12.65 -3.35
N LEU A 74 14.14 11.97 -3.37
CA LEU A 74 15.01 11.79 -2.19
C LEU A 74 15.37 13.11 -1.47
N GLU A 75 15.09 14.24 -2.12
CA GLU A 75 15.04 15.59 -1.59
C GLU A 75 13.69 15.84 -0.88
N GLY A 76 13.63 15.54 0.41
CA GLY A 76 12.69 16.25 1.28
C GLY A 76 12.98 17.76 1.22
N LEU A 77 11.96 18.59 1.49
CA LEU A 77 12.10 20.05 1.50
C LEU A 77 13.34 20.50 2.31
N GLY A 78 14.37 20.99 1.63
CA GLY A 78 15.61 21.51 2.25
C GLY A 78 16.85 20.61 2.21
N ASN A 79 16.79 19.41 1.62
CA ASN A 79 17.96 18.51 1.57
C ASN A 79 18.49 18.33 0.14
N ILE A 80 19.77 18.62 -0.07
CA ILE A 80 20.53 18.28 -1.28
C ILE A 80 21.16 16.89 -1.05
N VAL A 81 20.77 15.91 -1.86
CA VAL A 81 21.38 14.56 -1.82
C VAL A 81 22.58 14.55 -2.75
N GLN A 82 23.78 14.66 -2.19
CA GLN A 82 25.01 14.47 -2.94
C GLN A 82 25.31 12.99 -3.04
N VAL A 83 25.23 12.44 -4.25
CA VAL A 83 25.59 11.05 -4.54
C VAL A 83 27.08 11.00 -4.86
N ASP A 84 27.86 10.37 -3.99
CA ASP A 84 29.26 10.09 -4.26
C ASP A 84 29.36 8.88 -5.18
N GLU A 85 29.81 9.09 -6.42
CA GLU A 85 29.99 8.03 -7.42
C GLU A 85 30.92 6.90 -6.93
N THR A 86 31.83 7.18 -5.99
CA THR A 86 32.75 6.16 -5.45
C THR A 86 32.08 5.24 -4.41
N MET A 87 31.01 5.69 -3.77
CA MET A 87 30.23 4.91 -2.79
C MET A 87 29.13 4.06 -3.43
N LEU A 88 28.86 4.21 -4.73
CA LEU A 88 28.00 3.32 -5.53
C LEU A 88 28.73 2.07 -6.03
N SER A 89 29.73 1.59 -5.29
CA SER A 89 30.40 0.32 -5.59
C SER A 89 29.57 -0.87 -5.09
N PHE A 90 28.64 -1.34 -5.92
CA PHE A 90 27.95 -2.60 -5.68
C PHE A 90 28.91 -3.78 -5.93
N LYS A 91 29.50 -4.34 -4.86
CA LYS A 91 30.21 -5.62 -4.95
C LYS A 91 29.21 -6.78 -4.92
N TYR A 92 28.91 -7.34 -6.08
CA TYR A 92 28.23 -8.62 -6.20
C TYR A 92 29.24 -9.77 -6.09
N LYS A 93 29.25 -10.49 -4.97
CA LYS A 93 29.88 -11.81 -4.92
C LYS A 93 28.89 -12.84 -5.45
N SER A 94 29.06 -13.24 -6.71
CA SER A 94 28.43 -14.45 -7.25
C SER A 94 28.97 -15.67 -6.48
N HIS A 95 28.08 -16.50 -5.94
CA HIS A 95 28.42 -17.78 -5.30
C HIS A 95 28.94 -18.83 -6.31
N ARG A 96 28.93 -18.56 -7.62
CA ARG A 96 29.50 -19.48 -8.61
C ARG A 96 30.92 -19.07 -8.99
N GLY A 97 31.87 -19.58 -8.20
CA GLY A 97 33.29 -19.61 -8.50
C GLY A 97 33.95 -20.66 -7.62
N ARG A 98 33.95 -21.90 -8.13
CA ARG A 98 34.66 -23.14 -7.76
C ARG A 98 35.36 -23.23 -6.40
#